data_AF-A0A7S1NIK6-F1
#
_entry.id   AF-A0A7S1NIK6-F1
#
_cell.length_a   1.000
_cell.length_b   1.000
_cell.length_c   1.000
_cell.angle_alpha   90.00
_cell.angle_beta   90.00
_cell.angle_gamma   90.00
#
_symmetry.space_group_name_H-M   'P 1'
#
loop_
_entity.id
_entity.type
_entity.pdbx_description
1 polymer ?
#
loop_
_entity_poly.entity_id
_entity_poly.type
_entity_poly.pdbx_seq_one_letter_code
_entity_poly.pdbx_strand_id
1 'polypeptide(L)'
;SYPLLPKLLEFIHNGRTDPSTCVLHAPSGFGKTNLCLAVCAQLLGVQDDDMQQVMPIYVSLLDIPNPLEPWALLQHIQAQYCFNDVHLEELKQRRVVFILDGFDEISPKLLQ
;
A
#
# COMPACT_ATOMS: atom_id res chain seq x y z
N SER A 1 0.52 16.95 13.00
CA SER A 1 0.17 15.59 13.45
C SER A 1 -0.94 15.05 12.55
N TYR A 2 -0.95 13.75 12.26
CA TYR A 2 -1.99 13.13 11.40
C TYR A 2 -3.08 12.50 12.28
N PRO A 3 -4.29 13.10 12.40
CA PRO A 3 -5.31 12.61 13.34
C PRO A 3 -5.85 11.22 12.98
N LEU A 4 -5.76 10.82 11.71
CA LEU A 4 -6.23 9.54 11.21
C LEU A 4 -5.20 8.41 11.35
N LEU A 5 -3.93 8.72 11.60
CA LEU A 5 -2.86 7.74 11.65
C LEU A 5 -3.11 6.64 12.71
N PRO A 6 -3.53 6.94 13.95
CA PRO A 6 -3.82 5.89 14.93
C PRO A 6 -4.94 4.95 14.48
N LYS A 7 -6.00 5.48 13.85
CA LYS A 7 -7.12 4.68 13.34
C LYS A 7 -6.71 3.78 12.17
N LEU A 8 -5.83 4.28 11.30
CA LEU A 8 -5.30 3.48 10.19
C LEU A 8 -4.40 2.35 10.69
N LEU A 9 -3.56 2.62 11.70
CA LEU A 9 -2.73 1.58 12.32
C LEU A 9 -3.58 0.54 13.05
N GLU A 10 -4.64 0.96 13.75
CA GLU A 10 -5.61 0.05 14.37
C GLU A 10 -6.32 -0.81 13.32
N PHE A 11 -6.79 -0.20 12.21
CA PHE A 11 -7.37 -0.94 11.09
C PHE A 11 -6.40 -1.98 10.54
N ILE A 12 -5.14 -1.59 10.29
CA ILE A 12 -4.12 -2.49 9.75
C ILE A 12 -3.85 -3.63 10.73
N HIS A 13 -3.74 -3.35 12.04
CA HIS A 13 -3.50 -4.34 13.07
C HIS A 13 -4.68 -5.33 13.21
N ASN A 14 -5.90 -4.83 13.13
CA ASN A 14 -7.13 -5.62 13.23
C ASN A 14 -7.53 -6.32 11.91
N GLY A 15 -6.94 -5.93 10.77
CA GLY A 15 -7.30 -6.34 9.41
C GLY A 15 -7.09 -7.82 9.05
N ARG A 16 -6.97 -8.73 10.03
CA ARG A 16 -7.07 -10.19 9.80
C ARG A 16 -8.51 -10.63 9.45
N THR A 17 -9.48 -9.71 9.50
CA THR A 17 -10.89 -9.92 9.10
C THR A 17 -11.34 -8.89 8.06
N ASP A 18 -12.21 -9.31 7.15
CA ASP A 18 -12.84 -8.47 6.12
C ASP A 18 -13.58 -7.26 6.74
N PRO A 19 -13.39 -6.01 6.26
CA PRO A 19 -12.65 -5.59 5.07
C PRO A 19 -11.13 -5.55 5.21
N SER A 20 -10.41 -6.14 4.25
CA SER A 20 -8.94 -6.06 4.12
C SER A 20 -8.44 -4.80 3.42
N THR A 21 -9.36 -4.01 2.87
CA THR A 21 -9.07 -2.80 2.08
C THR A 21 -9.76 -1.59 2.72
N CYS A 22 -9.03 -0.48 2.82
CA CYS A 22 -9.59 0.82 3.18
C CYS A 22 -9.28 1.85 2.09
N VAL A 23 -10.20 2.79 1.88
CA VAL A 23 -10.03 3.88 0.89
C VAL A 23 -9.93 5.20 1.63
N LEU A 24 -8.83 5.91 1.42
CA LEU A 24 -8.65 7.27 1.94
C LEU A 24 -9.18 8.28 0.92
N HIS A 25 -10.36 8.83 1.19
CA HIS A 25 -10.97 9.85 0.33
C HIS A 25 -10.88 11.24 0.96
N ALA A 26 -10.23 12.17 0.27
CA ALA A 26 -10.16 13.57 0.64
C ALA A 26 -9.85 14.43 -0.60
N PRO A 27 -10.22 15.72 -0.62
CA PRO A 27 -9.89 16.62 -1.73
C PRO A 27 -8.38 16.74 -1.97
N SER A 28 -8.00 17.24 -3.15
CA SER A 28 -6.59 17.52 -3.45
C SER A 28 -6.00 18.53 -2.46
N GLY A 29 -4.72 18.36 -2.11
CA GLY A 29 -4.01 19.21 -1.14
C GLY A 29 -4.22 18.86 0.34
N PHE A 30 -5.07 17.89 0.69
CA PHE A 30 -5.31 17.48 2.08
C PHE A 30 -4.24 16.55 2.67
N GLY A 31 -3.15 16.30 1.94
CA GLY A 31 -2.00 15.54 2.44
C GLY A 31 -2.19 14.02 2.48
N LYS A 32 -3.00 13.45 1.57
CA LYS A 32 -3.20 11.99 1.44
C LYS A 32 -1.87 11.24 1.27
N THR A 33 -1.04 11.66 0.31
CA THR A 33 0.31 11.12 0.09
C THR A 33 1.17 11.17 1.34
N ASN A 34 1.19 12.32 2.04
CA ASN A 34 1.97 12.46 3.27
C ASN A 34 1.46 11.55 4.40
N LEU A 35 0.15 11.32 4.48
CA LEU A 35 -0.43 10.34 5.40
C LEU A 35 -0.02 8.92 5.02
N CYS A 36 -0.09 8.55 3.75
CA CYS A 36 0.37 7.25 3.23
C CYS A 36 1.83 6.98 3.60
N LEU A 37 2.72 7.94 3.36
CA LEU A 37 4.14 7.85 3.74
C LEU A 37 4.34 7.75 5.25
N ALA A 38 3.56 8.50 6.04
CA ALA A 38 3.61 8.41 7.50
C ALA A 38 3.16 7.04 8.00
N VAL A 39 2.14 6.43 7.38
CA VAL A 39 1.72 5.05 7.66
C VAL A 39 2.85 4.08 7.33
N CYS A 40 3.48 4.16 6.15
CA CYS A 40 4.63 3.31 5.80
C CYS A 40 5.73 3.38 6.88
N ALA A 41 6.11 4.58 7.29
CA ALA A 41 7.18 4.77 8.27
C ALA A 41 6.84 4.15 9.63
N GLN A 42 5.59 4.25 10.08
CA GLN A 42 5.16 3.62 11.33
C GLN A 42 5.12 2.10 11.23
N LEU A 43 4.66 1.55 10.10
CA LEU A 43 4.54 0.10 9.90
C LEU A 43 5.88 -0.64 9.96
N LEU A 44 6.99 0.00 9.59
CA LEU A 44 8.33 -0.59 9.73
C LEU A 44 8.69 -0.97 11.18
N GLY A 45 8.04 -0.35 12.18
CA GLY A 45 8.20 -0.68 13.59
C GLY A 45 7.11 -1.56 14.17
N VAL A 46 6.10 -1.95 13.37
CA VAL A 46 4.96 -2.74 13.83
C VAL A 46 5.25 -4.23 13.63
N GLN A 47 5.06 -4.99 14.70
CA GLN A 47 5.00 -6.45 14.67
C GLN A 47 3.54 -6.89 14.78
N ASP A 48 3.20 -8.00 14.15
CA ASP A 48 1.92 -8.65 14.38
C ASP A 48 1.94 -9.57 15.61
N ASP A 49 0.79 -10.20 15.89
CA ASP A 49 0.60 -11.09 17.04
C ASP A 49 1.54 -12.29 17.05
N ASP A 50 2.06 -12.67 15.87
CA ASP A 50 3.02 -13.76 15.67
C ASP A 50 4.47 -13.25 15.64
N MET A 51 4.69 -12.01 16.11
CA MET A 51 5.97 -11.29 16.12
C MET A 51 6.60 -11.10 14.72
N GLN A 52 5.81 -11.25 13.65
CA GLN A 52 6.26 -11.00 12.29
C GLN A 52 6.21 -9.51 12.00
N GLN A 53 7.27 -8.99 11.37
CA GLN A 53 7.28 -7.60 10.93
C GLN A 53 6.25 -7.38 9.81
N VAL A 54 5.45 -6.33 9.94
CA VAL A 54 4.58 -5.89 8.86
C VAL A 54 5.44 -5.24 7.77
N MET A 55 5.26 -5.68 6.53
CA MET A 55 6.00 -5.14 5.39
C MET A 55 5.13 -4.14 4.62
N PRO A 56 5.36 -2.82 4.76
CA PRO A 56 4.69 -1.83 3.93
C PRO A 56 5.29 -1.79 2.53
N ILE A 57 4.45 -1.85 1.50
CA ILE A 57 4.81 -1.62 0.10
C ILE A 57 4.07 -0.39 -0.39
N TYR A 58 4.81 0.69 -0.64
CA TYR A 58 4.27 1.94 -1.17
C TYR A 58 4.37 1.96 -2.68
N VAL A 59 3.24 2.22 -3.34
CA VAL A 59 3.18 2.35 -4.79
C VAL A 59 2.47 3.64 -5.14
N SER A 60 3.17 4.51 -5.87
CA SER A 60 2.57 5.63 -6.58
C SER A 60 2.00 5.11 -7.89
N LEU A 61 0.67 5.12 -8.02
CA LEU A 61 0.00 4.60 -9.23
C LEU A 61 0.28 5.45 -10.48
N LEU A 62 0.75 6.68 -10.29
CA LEU A 62 1.20 7.58 -11.33
C LEU A 62 2.49 7.12 -12.01
N ASP A 63 3.35 6.43 -11.27
CA ASP A 63 4.65 5.99 -11.77
C ASP A 63 4.54 4.71 -12.60
N ILE A 64 3.33 4.14 -12.72
CA ILE A 64 3.04 2.99 -13.56
C ILE A 64 2.65 3.51 -14.95
N PRO A 65 3.45 3.27 -16.01
CA PRO A 65 3.18 3.84 -17.33
C PRO A 65 1.83 3.41 -17.92
N ASN A 66 1.50 2.12 -17.77
CA ASN A 66 0.26 1.51 -18.25
C ASN A 66 -0.42 0.73 -17.11
N PRO A 67 -1.09 1.41 -16.17
CA PRO A 67 -1.63 0.76 -14.97
C PRO A 67 -2.77 -0.22 -15.26
N LEU A 68 -3.31 -0.21 -16.49
CA LEU A 68 -4.38 -1.09 -16.97
C LEU A 68 -3.86 -2.42 -17.51
N GLU A 69 -2.58 -2.49 -17.88
CA GLU A 69 -2.01 -3.72 -18.42
C GLU A 69 -2.05 -4.80 -17.33
N PRO A 70 -2.42 -6.05 -17.69
CA PRO A 70 -2.30 -7.17 -16.79
C PRO A 70 -0.88 -7.22 -16.21
N TRP A 71 -0.78 -7.42 -14.90
CA TRP A 71 0.49 -7.50 -14.18
C TRP A 71 1.30 -6.20 -14.07
N ALA A 72 0.83 -5.05 -14.57
CA ALA A 72 1.57 -3.79 -14.51
C ALA A 72 1.98 -3.41 -13.07
N LEU A 73 1.05 -3.58 -12.11
CA LEU A 73 1.33 -3.34 -10.69
C LEU A 73 2.42 -4.28 -10.16
N LEU A 74 2.34 -5.58 -10.48
CA LEU A 74 3.32 -6.57 -10.05
C LEU A 74 4.70 -6.28 -10.64
N GLN A 75 4.78 -6.00 -11.95
CA GLN A 75 6.02 -5.65 -12.65
C GLN A 75 6.65 -4.39 -12.07
N HIS A 76 5.83 -3.38 -11.76
CA HIS A 76 6.30 -2.15 -11.12
C HIS A 76 6.90 -2.43 -9.74
N ILE A 77 6.19 -3.19 -8.90
CA ILE A 77 6.69 -3.57 -7.56
C ILE A 77 7.99 -4.38 -7.67
N GLN A 78 8.06 -5.36 -8.58
CA GLN A 78 9.27 -6.15 -8.79
C GLN A 78 10.45 -5.28 -9.23
N ALA A 79 10.24 -4.34 -10.15
CA ALA A 79 11.28 -3.43 -10.62
C ALA A 79 11.71 -2.44 -9.53
N GLN A 80 10.77 -1.85 -8.78
CA GLN A 80 11.03 -0.86 -7.75
C GLN A 80 11.82 -1.43 -6.56
N TYR A 81 11.50 -2.66 -6.16
CA TYR A 81 12.09 -3.32 -4.99
C TYR A 81 13.11 -4.41 -5.34
N CYS A 82 13.43 -4.59 -6.63
CA CYS A 82 14.30 -5.65 -7.13
C CYS A 82 13.85 -7.06 -6.67
N PHE A 83 12.53 -7.31 -6.64
CA PHE A 83 12.01 -8.62 -6.28
C PHE A 83 12.15 -9.62 -7.42
N ASN A 84 12.63 -10.81 -7.08
CA ASN A 84 12.62 -11.99 -7.96
C ASN A 84 11.56 -12.98 -7.43
N ASP A 85 11.43 -14.13 -8.08
CA ASP A 85 10.43 -15.14 -7.70
C ASP A 85 10.59 -15.63 -6.26
N VAL A 86 11.83 -15.74 -5.76
CA VAL A 86 12.10 -16.13 -4.36
C VAL A 86 11.55 -15.08 -3.40
N HIS A 87 11.82 -13.79 -3.67
CA HIS A 87 11.27 -12.70 -2.87
C HIS A 87 9.74 -12.67 -2.90
N LEU A 88 9.12 -12.99 -4.04
CA LEU A 88 7.66 -13.09 -4.15
C LEU A 88 7.08 -14.25 -3.33
N GLU A 89 7.74 -15.42 -3.32
CA GLU A 89 7.32 -16.54 -2.46
C GLU A 89 7.49 -16.20 -0.97
N GLU A 90 8.56 -15.49 -0.59
CA GLU A 90 8.73 -15.00 0.78
C GLU A 90 7.64 -13.99 1.18
N LEU A 91 7.24 -13.08 0.28
CA LEU A 91 6.17 -12.12 0.54
C LEU A 91 4.84 -12.79 0.86
N LYS A 92 4.53 -13.95 0.25
CA LYS A 92 3.31 -14.72 0.56
C LYS A 92 3.28 -15.25 1.99
N GLN A 93 4.44 -15.38 2.63
CA GLN A 93 4.57 -15.85 4.01
C GLN A 93 4.59 -14.69 5.02
N ARG A 94 4.60 -13.44 4.53
CA ARG A 94 4.67 -12.24 5.37
C ARG A 94 3.34 -11.51 5.41
N ARG A 95 3.16 -10.74 6.48
CA ARG A 95 2.07 -9.75 6.54
C ARG A 95 2.45 -8.52 5.75
N VAL A 96 1.92 -8.41 4.53
CA VAL A 96 2.19 -7.28 3.61
C VAL A 96 1.04 -6.29 3.63
N VAL A 97 1.37 -4.99 3.66
CA VAL A 97 0.39 -3.90 3.53
C VAL A 97 0.73 -3.11 2.28
N PHE A 98 -0.13 -3.21 1.26
CA PHE A 98 -0.01 -2.40 0.05
C PHE A 98 -0.66 -1.04 0.27
N ILE A 99 0.09 0.03 -0.01
CA ILE A 99 -0.38 1.40 0.06
C ILE A 99 -0.31 1.95 -1.36
N LEU A 100 -1.48 2.07 -1.99
CA LEU A 100 -1.64 2.50 -3.37
C LEU A 100 -2.08 3.98 -3.37
N ASP A 101 -1.22 4.88 -3.83
CA ASP A 101 -1.48 6.33 -3.87
C ASP A 101 -1.81 6.81 -5.29
N GLY A 102 -2.67 7.84 -5.40
CA GLY A 102 -3.04 8.45 -6.69
C GLY A 102 -4.07 7.66 -7.52
N PHE A 103 -4.99 6.93 -6.88
CA PHE A 103 -6.00 6.14 -7.60
C PHE A 103 -6.93 7.01 -8.47
N ASP A 104 -7.30 8.20 -8.00
CA ASP A 104 -8.13 9.16 -8.73
C ASP A 104 -7.47 9.62 -10.03
N GLU A 105 -6.14 9.58 -10.12
CA GLU A 105 -5.37 10.04 -11.27
C GLU A 105 -5.28 8.98 -12.38
N ILE A 106 -5.44 7.69 -12.02
CA ILE A 106 -5.55 6.59 -12.99
C ILE A 106 -7.01 6.23 -13.31
N SER A 107 -7.96 6.62 -12.46
CA SER A 107 -9.40 6.34 -12.63
C SER A 107 -10.00 6.80 -13.97
N PRO A 108 -9.60 7.94 -14.59
CA PRO A 108 -10.13 8.34 -15.88
C PRO A 108 -9.61 7.46 -17.02
N LYS A 109 -8.43 6.84 -16.85
CA LYS A 109 -7.88 5.87 -17.80
C LYS A 109 -8.61 4.52 -17.70
N LEU A 110 -9.13 4.16 -16.54
CA LEU A 110 -9.91 2.93 -16.29
C LEU A 110 -11.32 2.95 -16.94
N LEU A 111 -11.82 4.13 -17.32
CA LEU A 111 -13.18 4.32 -17.86
C LEU A 111 -13.20 4.59 -19.38
N GLN A 112 -12.05 4.50 -20.05
CA GLN A 112 -11.90 4.59 -21.51
C GLN A 112 -11.81 3.20 -22.12
#